data_AF-A0AAE3GVS0-F1
#
_entry.id   AF-A0AAE3GVS0-F1
#
_cell.length_a   1.000
_cell.length_b   1.000
_cell.length_c   1.000
_cell.angle_alpha   90.00
_cell.angle_beta   90.00
_cell.angle_gamma   90.00
#
_symmetry.space_group_name_H-M   'P 1'
#
loop_
_entity.id
_entity.type
_entity.pdbx_description
1 polymer ?
#
loop_
_entity_poly.entity_id
_entity_poly.type
_entity_poly.pdbx_seq_one_letter_code
_entity_poly.pdbx_strand_id
1 'polypeptide(L)'
;MAITLKPEHEQLIQTQIQNGRFPDANAVLEAALKLLMSEDAQSYFTWLEETRQKVAIGISELDCGEGVDAQPVIDEILAQFQEARQIETKQSVTTKSLF
;
A
#
# COMPACT_ATOMS: atom_id res chain seq x y z
N MET A 1 -15.50 -15.60 -24.84
CA MET A 1 -14.61 -16.58 -24.17
C MET A 1 -15.45 -17.36 -23.18
N ALA A 2 -15.34 -18.69 -23.14
CA ALA A 2 -16.00 -19.49 -22.11
C ALA A 2 -15.04 -19.69 -20.94
N ILE A 3 -15.46 -19.34 -19.72
CA ILE A 3 -14.71 -19.53 -18.48
C ILE A 3 -15.46 -20.58 -17.67
N THR A 4 -14.77 -21.66 -17.29
CA THR A 4 -15.35 -22.66 -16.39
C THR A 4 -15.17 -22.21 -14.96
N LEU A 5 -16.28 -22.04 -14.24
CA LEU A 5 -16.27 -21.70 -12.83
C LEU A 5 -16.17 -22.96 -11.97
N LYS A 6 -15.61 -22.83 -10.78
CA LYS A 6 -15.70 -23.89 -9.76
C LYS A 6 -17.14 -23.95 -9.23
N PRO A 7 -17.64 -25.13 -8.84
CA PRO A 7 -19.00 -25.27 -8.29
C PRO A 7 -19.29 -24.32 -7.12
N GLU A 8 -18.29 -24.06 -6.28
CA GLU A 8 -18.39 -23.11 -5.16
C GLU A 8 -18.68 -21.67 -5.63
N HIS A 9 -18.07 -21.23 -6.73
CA HIS A 9 -18.29 -19.90 -7.29
C HIS A 9 -19.68 -19.79 -7.95
N GLU A 10 -20.13 -20.86 -8.60
CA GLU A 10 -21.49 -20.91 -9.17
C GLU A 10 -22.56 -20.79 -8.09
N GLN A 11 -22.38 -21.45 -6.94
CA GLN A 11 -23.29 -21.34 -5.80
C GLN A 11 -23.35 -19.92 -5.24
N LEU A 12 -22.20 -19.22 -5.16
CA LEU A 12 -22.16 -17.82 -4.74
C LEU A 12 -22.95 -16.93 -5.71
N ILE A 13 -22.74 -17.08 -7.02
CA ILE A 13 -23.46 -16.33 -8.05
C ILE A 13 -24.97 -16.59 -7.92
N GLN A 14 -25.37 -17.86 -7.83
CA GLN A 14 -26.77 -18.24 -7.72
C GLN A 14 -27.44 -17.67 -6.46
N THR A 15 -26.73 -17.64 -5.34
CA THR A 15 -27.21 -17.04 -4.09
C THR A 15 -27.46 -15.54 -4.25
N GLN A 16 -26.56 -14.81 -4.92
CA GLN A 16 -26.73 -13.36 -5.14
C GLN A 16 -27.92 -13.05 -6.05
N ILE A 17 -28.21 -13.91 -7.04
CA ILE A 17 -29.39 -13.80 -7.90
C ILE A 17 -30.68 -14.12 -7.11
N GLN A 18 -30.69 -15.22 -6.35
CA GLN A 18 -31.83 -15.64 -5.54
C GLN A 18 -32.22 -14.60 -4.49
N ASN A 19 -31.23 -13.90 -3.92
CA ASN A 19 -31.45 -12.81 -2.98
C ASN A 19 -31.99 -11.53 -3.66
N GLY A 20 -32.23 -11.55 -4.97
CA GLY A 20 -32.73 -10.41 -5.74
C GLY A 20 -31.73 -9.26 -5.89
N ARG A 21 -30.46 -9.47 -5.50
CA ARG A 21 -29.43 -8.44 -5.55
C ARG A 21 -28.94 -8.18 -6.97
N PHE A 22 -29.00 -9.19 -7.82
CA PHE A 22 -28.63 -9.10 -9.24
C PHE A 22 -29.65 -9.84 -10.11
N PRO A 23 -29.93 -9.34 -11.33
CA PRO A 23 -30.93 -9.93 -12.23
C PRO A 23 -30.45 -11.24 -12.86
N ASP A 24 -29.13 -11.41 -13.07
CA ASP A 24 -28.54 -12.58 -13.72
C ASP A 24 -27.06 -12.74 -13.35
N ALA A 25 -26.45 -13.82 -13.83
CA ALA A 25 -25.05 -14.15 -13.58
C ALA A 25 -24.07 -13.17 -14.22
N ASN A 26 -24.43 -12.56 -15.36
CA ASN A 26 -23.58 -11.58 -16.03
C ASN A 26 -23.47 -10.31 -15.20
N ALA A 27 -24.56 -9.83 -14.63
CA ALA A 27 -24.57 -8.66 -13.74
C ALA A 27 -23.70 -8.88 -12.48
N VAL A 28 -23.68 -10.10 -11.93
CA VAL A 28 -22.79 -10.46 -10.83
C VAL A 28 -21.32 -10.42 -11.26
N LEU A 29 -21.00 -10.99 -12.42
CA LEU A 29 -19.65 -11.02 -12.96
C LEU A 29 -19.15 -9.62 -13.32
N GLU A 30 -19.98 -8.78 -13.96
CA GLU A 30 -19.65 -7.39 -14.26
C GLU A 30 -19.36 -6.59 -13.00
N ALA A 31 -20.14 -6.75 -11.94
CA ALA A 31 -19.89 -6.10 -10.66
C ALA A 31 -18.57 -6.57 -10.02
N ALA A 32 -18.27 -7.87 -10.07
CA ALA A 32 -17.01 -8.41 -9.55
C ALA A 32 -15.79 -7.91 -10.34
N LEU A 33 -15.89 -7.85 -11.68
CA LEU A 33 -14.84 -7.32 -12.54
C LEU A 33 -14.66 -5.81 -12.36
N LYS A 34 -15.75 -5.05 -12.22
CA LYS A 34 -15.69 -3.61 -11.94
C LYS A 34 -15.02 -3.32 -10.60
N LEU A 35 -15.26 -4.16 -9.59
CA LEU A 35 -14.56 -4.08 -8.30
C LEU A 35 -13.07 -4.40 -8.45
N LEU A 36 -12.72 -5.41 -9.27
CA LEU A 36 -11.33 -5.74 -9.56
C LEU A 36 -10.59 -4.64 -10.33
N MET A 37 -11.32 -3.94 -11.21
CA MET A 37 -10.81 -2.83 -12.02
C MET A 37 -10.96 -1.47 -11.35
N SER A 38 -11.40 -1.41 -10.09
CA SER A 38 -11.50 -0.14 -9.38
C SER A 38 -10.11 0.45 -9.14
N GLU A 39 -10.02 1.78 -9.07
CA GLU A 39 -8.75 2.47 -8.77
C GLU A 39 -8.17 2.00 -7.43
N ASP A 40 -9.00 1.64 -6.45
CA ASP A 40 -8.57 1.09 -5.16
C ASP A 40 -7.89 -0.27 -5.33
N ALA A 41 -8.50 -1.18 -6.12
CA ALA A 41 -7.91 -2.48 -6.39
C ALA A 41 -6.61 -2.35 -7.20
N GLN A 42 -6.60 -1.49 -8.21
CA GLN A 42 -5.41 -1.22 -9.01
C GLN A 42 -4.28 -0.60 -8.17
N SER A 43 -4.59 0.37 -7.32
CA SER A 43 -3.64 0.99 -6.39
C SER A 43 -3.05 -0.03 -5.43
N TYR A 44 -3.88 -0.94 -4.92
CA TYR A 44 -3.43 -2.04 -4.07
C TYR A 44 -2.47 -2.98 -4.80
N PHE A 45 -2.80 -3.41 -6.02
CA PHE A 45 -1.93 -4.30 -6.80
C PHE A 45 -0.60 -3.63 -7.18
N THR A 46 -0.63 -2.35 -7.57
CA THR A 46 0.58 -1.57 -7.84
C THR A 46 1.44 -1.46 -6.58
N TRP A 47 0.85 -1.06 -5.45
CA TRP A 47 1.57 -0.98 -4.18
C TRP A 47 2.17 -2.34 -3.77
N LEU A 48 1.42 -3.43 -3.95
CA LEU A 48 1.87 -4.79 -3.65
C LEU A 48 3.10 -5.18 -4.47
N GLU A 49 3.06 -4.91 -5.78
CA GLU A 49 4.15 -5.27 -6.69
C GLU A 49 5.40 -4.43 -6.41
N GLU A 50 5.25 -3.11 -6.26
CA GLU A 50 6.35 -2.21 -5.87
C GLU A 50 6.99 -2.61 -4.54
N THR A 51 6.16 -2.98 -3.55
CA THR A 51 6.65 -3.41 -2.24
C THR A 51 7.42 -4.72 -2.34
N ARG A 52 6.92 -5.70 -3.09
CA ARG A 52 7.62 -6.96 -3.33
C ARG A 52 8.97 -6.73 -3.99
N GLN A 53 9.02 -5.85 -4.98
CA GLN A 53 10.28 -5.51 -5.65
C GLN A 53 11.28 -4.87 -4.67
N LYS A 54 10.85 -3.89 -3.86
CA LYS A 54 11.71 -3.24 -2.86
C LYS A 54 12.23 -4.24 -1.81
N VAL A 55 11.39 -5.15 -1.35
CA VAL A 55 11.79 -6.20 -0.40
C VAL A 55 12.79 -7.17 -1.04
N ALA A 56 12.56 -7.58 -2.29
CA ALA A 56 13.49 -8.47 -2.99
C ALA A 56 14.87 -7.83 -3.17
N ILE A 57 14.93 -6.54 -3.48
CA ILE A 57 16.18 -5.77 -3.56
C ILE A 57 16.88 -5.78 -2.20
N GLY A 58 16.18 -5.40 -1.12
CA GLY A 58 16.78 -5.38 0.22
C GLY A 58 17.30 -6.74 0.68
N ILE A 59 16.61 -7.84 0.36
CA ILE A 59 17.12 -9.20 0.63
C ILE A 59 18.40 -9.47 -0.14
N SER A 60 18.45 -9.12 -1.43
CA SER A 60 19.65 -9.29 -2.25
C SER A 60 20.84 -8.47 -1.74
N GLU A 61 20.61 -7.24 -1.28
CA GLU A 61 21.64 -6.37 -0.69
C GLU A 61 22.17 -6.98 0.63
N LEU A 62 21.27 -7.48 1.48
CA LEU A 62 21.66 -8.18 2.71
C LEU A 62 22.47 -9.45 2.44
N ASP A 63 22.08 -10.25 1.44
CA ASP A 63 22.80 -11.46 1.04
C ASP A 63 24.20 -11.13 0.48
N CYS A 64 24.37 -9.97 -0.16
CA CYS A 64 25.66 -9.44 -0.61
C CYS A 64 26.51 -8.84 0.54
N GLY A 65 25.98 -8.79 1.77
CA GLY A 65 26.66 -8.21 2.92
C GLY A 65 26.63 -6.67 2.96
N GLU A 66 25.72 -6.03 2.22
CA GLU A 66 25.53 -4.58 2.22
C GLU A 66 24.65 -4.08 3.38
N GLY A 67 24.26 -5.00 4.28
CA GLY A 67 23.54 -4.65 5.50
C GLY A 67 24.36 -3.72 6.41
N VAL A 68 23.72 -2.64 6.87
CA VAL A 68 24.29 -1.71 7.85
C VAL A 68 23.71 -1.96 9.24
N ASP A 69 24.51 -1.71 10.28
CA ASP A 69 24.01 -1.75 11.66
C ASP A 69 22.95 -0.66 11.87
N ALA A 70 21.86 -1.02 12.53
CA ALA A 70 20.69 -0.16 12.65
C ALA A 70 20.93 0.99 13.65
N GLN A 71 21.68 0.74 14.73
CA GLN A 71 21.82 1.70 15.82
C GLN A 71 22.50 3.01 15.37
N PRO A 72 23.63 2.99 14.63
CA PRO A 72 24.25 4.23 14.15
C PRO A 72 23.36 5.02 13.20
N VAL A 73 22.61 4.33 12.34
CA VAL A 73 21.67 4.96 11.38
C VAL A 73 20.51 5.63 12.10
N ILE A 74 19.95 4.96 13.12
CA ILE A 74 18.88 5.53 13.95
C ILE A 74 19.39 6.77 14.70
N ASP A 75 20.58 6.70 15.28
CA ASP A 75 21.17 7.81 16.03
C ASP A 75 21.38 9.04 15.13
N GLU A 76 21.84 8.84 13.90
CA GLU A 76 21.98 9.91 12.90
C GLU A 76 20.64 10.55 12.55
N ILE A 77 19.62 9.75 12.26
CA ILE A 77 18.27 10.25 11.94
C ILE A 77 17.72 11.08 13.11
N LEU A 78 17.88 10.60 14.35
CA LEU A 78 17.43 11.31 15.54
C LEU A 78 18.18 12.63 15.73
N ALA A 79 19.47 12.68 15.46
CA ALA A 79 20.26 13.91 15.51
C ALA A 79 19.76 14.95 14.50
N GLN A 80 19.48 14.55 13.25
CA GLN A 80 18.93 15.43 12.22
C GLN A 80 17.58 16.05 12.65
N PHE A 81 16.69 15.26 13.28
CA PHE A 81 15.43 15.77 13.83
C PHE A 81 15.62 16.73 15.01
N GLN A 82 16.68 16.57 15.80
CA GLN A 82 16.99 17.50 16.89
C GLN A 82 17.52 18.82 16.35
N GLU A 83 18.40 18.79 15.36
CA GLU A 83 18.92 19.99 14.71
C GLU A 83 17.82 20.81 14.03
N ALA A 84 16.92 20.16 13.27
CA ALA A 84 15.79 20.82 12.62
C ALA A 84 14.92 21.61 13.62
N ARG A 85 14.61 21.01 14.77
CA ARG A 85 13.82 21.65 15.83
C ARG A 85 14.55 22.82 16.50
N GLN A 86 15.86 22.74 16.65
CA GLN A 86 16.66 23.83 17.23
C GLN A 86 16.74 25.04 16.29
N ILE A 87 16.77 24.82 14.97
CA ILE A 87 16.78 25.88 13.96
C ILE A 87 15.46 26.65 13.99
N GLU A 88 14.32 25.95 14.03
CA GLU A 88 12.99 26.57 14.15
C GLU A 88 12.83 27.39 15.44
N THR A 89 13.36 26.87 16.55
CA THR A 89 13.27 27.55 17.85
C THR A 89 14.13 28.83 17.87
N LYS A 90 15.32 28.82 17.29
CA LYS A 90 16.19 30.01 17.19
C LYS A 90 15.59 31.09 16.29
N GLN A 91 14.96 30.70 15.17
CA GLN A 91 14.29 31.65 14.27
C GLN A 91 13.10 32.36 14.93
N SER A 92 12.30 31.65 15.74
CA SER A 92 11.14 32.21 16.46
C SER A 92 11.55 33.23 17.55
N VAL A 93 12.65 32.97 18.26
CA VAL A 93 13.15 33.89 19.31
C VAL A 93 13.69 35.19 18.71
N THR A 94 14.34 35.13 17.54
CA THR A 94 14.86 36.33 16.87
C THR A 94 13.73 37.21 16.34
N THR A 95 12.63 36.67 15.83
CA THR A 95 11.51 37.49 15.33
C THR A 95 10.74 38.21 16.45
N LYS A 96 10.67 37.60 17.64
CA LYS A 96 9.94 38.16 18.79
C LYS A 96 10.73 39.25 19.56
N SER A 97 12.04 39.37 19.31
CA SER A 97 12.90 40.41 19.91
C SER A 97 13.01 41.68 19.05
N LEU A 98 12.41 41.69 17.86
CA LEU A 98 12.45 42.79 16.89
C LEU A 98 11.14 43.61 16.84
N PHE A 99 10.18 43.32 17.73
CA PHE A 99 8.92 44.07 17.91
C PHE A 99 8.75 44.51 19.36
#